data_AF-A0A7S4R1X9-F1
#
_entry.id   AF-A0A7S4R1X9-F1
#
_cell.length_a   1.000
_cell.length_b   1.000
_cell.length_c   1.000
_cell.angle_alpha   90.00
_cell.angle_beta   90.00
_cell.angle_gamma   90.00
#
_symmetry.space_group_name_H-M   'P 1'
#
loop_
_entity.id
_entity.type
_entity.pdbx_description
1 polymer ?
#
loop_
_entity_poly.entity_id
_entity_poly.type
_entity_poly.pdbx_seq_one_letter_code
_entity_poly.pdbx_strand_id
1 'polypeptide(L)'
;QWVAVHYEGRKTLSDVQASIMGRYFYYQLANIYITVTAGSIYNSLADILDRPSAILEILGTKLPTVVGYFISLLITKILAGLPVIILRFGALSRMLFLKACFRERKMTQRELDEVYREENLLYGWEYPTQLLVIVICFTYAVISPIILPVGALYFFGALMVYKKQVLYVYTQSYESGGSLFPTACDRTIFG
;
A
#
# COMPACT_ATOMS: atom_id res chain seq x y z
N GLN A 1 7.30 -11.83 -5.60
CA GLN A 1 6.90 -13.10 -6.22
C GLN A 1 8.09 -14.01 -6.52
N TRP A 2 9.11 -13.56 -7.26
CA TRP A 2 10.26 -14.41 -7.61
C TRP A 2 10.92 -15.10 -6.41
N VAL A 3 11.13 -14.36 -5.32
CA VAL A 3 11.70 -14.89 -4.07
C VAL A 3 10.86 -16.02 -3.45
N ALA A 4 9.53 -15.86 -3.44
CA ALA A 4 8.61 -16.86 -2.88
C ALA A 4 8.64 -18.20 -3.66
N VAL A 5 8.80 -18.11 -4.97
CA VAL A 5 8.79 -19.29 -5.85
C VAL A 5 10.14 -20.01 -5.80
N HIS A 6 11.25 -19.26 -5.88
CA HIS A 6 12.58 -19.85 -6.04
C HIS A 6 13.28 -20.18 -4.72
N TYR A 7 13.14 -19.32 -3.69
CA TYR A 7 13.83 -19.54 -2.40
C TYR A 7 12.94 -20.22 -1.36
N GLU A 8 11.66 -19.83 -1.26
CA GLU A 8 10.74 -20.42 -0.27
C GLU A 8 10.10 -21.73 -0.77
N GLY A 9 10.23 -22.05 -2.06
CA GLY A 9 9.69 -23.28 -2.64
C GLY A 9 8.16 -23.38 -2.59
N ARG A 10 7.46 -22.23 -2.55
CA ARG A 10 6.00 -22.18 -2.47
C ARG A 10 5.39 -22.66 -3.79
N LYS A 11 4.56 -23.71 -3.74
CA LYS A 11 4.00 -24.37 -4.94
C LYS A 11 2.71 -23.75 -5.44
N THR A 12 1.89 -23.16 -4.56
CA THR A 12 0.58 -22.60 -4.91
C THR A 12 0.63 -21.08 -4.98
N LEU A 13 -0.12 -20.49 -5.92
CA LEU A 13 -0.19 -19.03 -6.07
C LEU A 13 -0.76 -18.34 -4.83
N SER A 14 -1.75 -18.95 -4.19
CA SER A 14 -2.36 -18.44 -2.96
C SER A 14 -1.35 -18.32 -1.82
N ASP A 15 -0.50 -19.34 -1.65
CA ASP A 15 0.53 -19.36 -0.60
C ASP A 15 1.70 -18.41 -0.92
N VAL A 16 2.05 -18.29 -2.21
CA VAL A 16 2.98 -17.25 -2.68
C VAL A 16 2.46 -15.85 -2.32
N GLN A 17 1.19 -15.56 -2.57
CA GLN A 17 0.59 -14.26 -2.26
C GLN A 17 0.47 -14.02 -0.76
N ALA A 18 0.14 -15.04 0.04
CA ALA A 18 0.13 -14.96 1.50
C ALA A 18 1.52 -14.63 2.07
N SER A 19 2.57 -15.25 1.55
CA SER A 19 3.96 -14.96 1.94
C SER A 19 4.40 -13.55 1.53
N ILE A 20 3.99 -13.09 0.33
CA ILE A 20 4.26 -11.71 -0.10
C ILE A 20 3.55 -10.72 0.82
N MET A 21 2.29 -10.96 1.17
CA MET A 21 1.51 -10.13 2.07
C MET A 21 2.22 -9.91 3.41
N GLY A 22 2.71 -10.99 4.03
CA GLY A 22 3.43 -10.90 5.31
C GLY A 22 4.73 -10.10 5.22
N ARG A 23 5.59 -10.42 4.24
CA ARG A 23 6.86 -9.72 4.07
C ARG A 23 6.68 -8.25 3.73
N TYR A 24 5.73 -7.95 2.85
CA TYR A 24 5.50 -6.60 2.39
C TYR A 24 4.91 -5.72 3.50
N PHE A 25 4.04 -6.28 4.34
CA PHE A 25 3.53 -5.61 5.52
C PHE A 25 4.64 -5.23 6.51
N TYR A 26 5.48 -6.19 6.94
CA TYR A 26 6.59 -5.88 7.85
C TYR A 26 7.60 -4.91 7.24
N TYR A 27 7.85 -5.02 5.93
CA TYR A 27 8.70 -4.08 5.21
C TYR A 27 8.14 -2.65 5.26
N GLN A 28 6.85 -2.47 4.96
CA GLN A 28 6.21 -1.15 5.02
C GLN A 28 6.23 -0.57 6.43
N LEU A 29 5.92 -1.40 7.42
CA LEU A 29 5.94 -1.00 8.83
C LEU A 29 7.33 -0.54 9.25
N ALA A 30 8.36 -1.35 8.99
CA ALA A 30 9.75 -1.00 9.27
C ALA A 30 10.17 0.29 8.53
N ASN A 31 9.81 0.43 7.26
CA ASN A 31 10.15 1.61 6.46
C ASN A 31 9.55 2.90 7.07
N ILE A 32 8.29 2.85 7.50
CA ILE A 32 7.65 3.98 8.17
C ILE A 32 8.34 4.30 9.50
N TYR A 33 8.59 3.30 10.35
CA TYR A 33 9.30 3.54 11.61
C TYR A 33 10.68 4.15 11.40
N ILE A 34 11.45 3.66 10.43
CA ILE A 34 12.75 4.21 10.06
C ILE A 34 12.62 5.63 9.57
N THR A 35 11.68 5.91 8.65
CA THR A 35 11.47 7.26 8.08
C THR A 35 11.07 8.26 9.16
N VAL A 36 10.19 7.87 10.07
CA VAL A 36 9.75 8.69 11.20
C VAL A 36 10.89 8.96 12.17
N THR A 37 11.66 7.93 12.50
CA THR A 37 12.81 8.06 13.40
C THR A 37 13.89 8.93 12.76
N ALA A 38 14.20 8.73 11.48
CA ALA A 38 15.18 9.52 10.74
C ALA A 38 14.77 10.99 10.61
N GLY A 39 13.49 11.27 10.30
CA GLY A 39 12.96 12.63 10.25
C GLY A 39 13.02 13.33 11.62
N SER A 40 12.74 12.59 12.69
CA SER A 40 12.86 13.10 14.07
C SER A 40 14.32 13.40 14.43
N ILE A 41 15.24 12.50 14.10
CA ILE A 41 16.68 12.69 14.33
C ILE A 41 17.21 13.89 13.54
N TYR A 42 16.83 14.05 12.26
CA TYR A 42 17.30 15.17 11.45
C TYR A 42 16.88 16.52 12.03
N ASN A 43 15.62 16.63 12.45
CA ASN A 43 15.08 17.86 13.04
C ASN A 43 15.62 18.16 14.45
N SER A 44 16.12 17.14 15.16
CA SER A 44 16.64 17.26 16.52
C SER A 44 18.15 17.01 16.61
N LEU A 45 18.86 16.96 15.48
CA LEU A 45 20.29 16.62 15.44
C LEU A 45 21.12 17.63 16.24
N ALA A 46 20.78 18.93 16.14
CA ALA A 46 21.42 19.98 16.91
C ALA A 46 21.18 19.81 18.43
N ASP A 47 19.94 19.52 18.83
CA ASP A 47 19.56 19.36 20.24
C ASP A 47 20.17 18.08 20.88
N ILE A 48 20.31 17.01 20.09
CA ILE A 48 20.89 15.73 20.54
C ILE A 48 22.40 15.84 20.74
N LEU A 49 23.10 16.61 19.91
CA LEU A 49 24.54 16.87 20.05
C LEU A 49 24.85 17.64 21.34
N ASP A 50 23.97 18.58 21.72
CA ASP A 50 24.13 19.37 22.95
C ASP A 50 23.68 18.61 24.21
N ARG A 51 22.69 17.69 24.12
CA ARG A 51 22.16 16.94 25.28
C ARG A 51 21.79 15.48 24.94
N PRO A 52 22.77 14.54 24.93
CA PRO A 52 22.53 13.14 24.58
C PRO A 52 21.69 12.36 25.62
N SER A 53 21.55 12.85 26.86
CA SER A 53 20.72 12.21 27.88
C SER A 53 19.20 12.43 27.69
N ALA A 54 18.81 13.41 26.87
CA ALA A 54 17.40 13.79 26.66
C ALA A 54 16.75 13.13 25.43
N ILE A 55 17.40 12.16 24.78
CA ILE A 55 16.93 11.55 23.52
C ILE A 55 15.50 11.00 23.63
N LEU A 56 15.16 10.32 24.74
CA LEU A 56 13.82 9.76 24.95
C LEU A 56 12.73 10.85 25.09
N GLU A 57 13.06 11.96 25.74
CA GLU A 57 12.15 13.10 25.93
C GLU A 57 11.94 13.86 24.61
N ILE A 58 13.03 14.06 23.86
CA ILE A 58 12.99 14.65 22.52
C ILE A 58 12.16 13.77 21.57
N LEU A 59 12.34 12.44 21.60
CA LEU A 59 11.54 11.53 20.77
C LEU A 59 10.05 11.61 21.13
N GLY A 60 9.72 11.61 22.43
CA GLY A 60 8.33 11.69 22.91
C GLY A 60 7.62 12.98 22.49
N THR A 61 8.32 14.11 22.50
CA THR A 61 7.76 15.42 22.08
C THR A 61 7.64 15.58 20.57
N LYS A 62 8.44 14.85 19.78
CA LYS A 62 8.40 14.93 18.31
C LYS A 62 7.45 13.92 17.67
N LEU A 63 7.07 12.83 18.35
CA LEU A 63 6.07 11.87 17.85
C LEU A 63 4.74 12.53 17.41
N PRO A 64 4.16 13.50 18.15
CA PRO A 64 2.96 14.21 17.70
C PRO A 64 3.15 15.03 16.42
N THR A 65 4.36 15.52 16.13
CA THR A 65 4.67 16.27 14.90
C THR A 65 4.53 15.40 13.64
N VAL A 66 4.76 14.10 13.78
CA VAL A 66 4.69 13.12 12.69
C VAL A 66 3.25 12.86 12.25
N VAL A 67 2.26 13.13 13.10
CA VAL A 67 0.84 12.91 12.78
C VAL A 67 0.41 13.73 11.56
N GLY A 68 0.89 14.98 11.43
CA GLY A 68 0.60 15.82 10.27
C GLY A 68 1.09 15.22 8.95
N TYR A 69 2.23 14.52 8.98
CA TYR A 69 2.73 13.77 7.83
C TYR A 69 1.79 12.60 7.47
N PHE A 70 1.33 11.83 8.45
CA PHE A 70 0.42 10.71 8.19
C PHE A 70 -0.94 11.17 7.67
N ILE A 71 -1.50 12.26 8.20
CA ILE A 71 -2.74 12.84 7.66
C ILE A 71 -2.54 13.27 6.20
N SER A 72 -1.42 13.94 5.89
CA SER A 72 -1.10 14.35 4.52
C SER A 72 -0.91 13.15 3.58
N LEU A 73 -0.30 12.08 4.08
CA LEU A 73 -0.16 10.81 3.36
C LEU A 73 -1.53 10.19 3.06
N LEU A 74 -2.45 10.16 4.03
CA LEU A 74 -3.81 9.66 3.83
C LEU A 74 -4.56 10.50 2.79
N ILE A 75 -4.48 11.83 2.88
CA ILE A 75 -5.08 12.73 1.89
C ILE A 75 -4.51 12.46 0.49
N THR A 76 -3.20 12.25 0.40
CA THR A 76 -2.55 11.89 -0.88
C THR A 76 -3.02 10.54 -1.39
N LYS A 77 -3.23 9.55 -0.52
CA LYS A 77 -3.79 8.24 -0.90
C LYS A 77 -5.24 8.37 -1.40
N ILE A 78 -6.04 9.26 -0.80
CA ILE A 78 -7.41 9.54 -1.22
C ILE A 78 -7.42 10.26 -2.58
N LEU A 79 -6.66 11.35 -2.72
CA LEU A 79 -6.71 12.23 -3.90
C LEU A 79 -5.90 11.73 -5.09
N ALA A 80 -4.76 11.08 -4.86
CA ALA A 80 -3.90 10.57 -5.93
C ALA A 80 -3.95 9.05 -6.02
N GLY A 81 -3.87 8.35 -4.88
CA GLY A 81 -3.85 6.89 -4.86
C GLY A 81 -5.09 6.27 -5.49
N LEU A 82 -6.27 6.53 -4.92
CA LEU A 82 -7.52 5.95 -5.40
C LEU A 82 -7.83 6.29 -6.87
N PRO A 83 -7.70 7.54 -7.36
CA PRO A 83 -7.94 7.86 -8.76
C PRO A 83 -6.98 7.18 -9.72
N VAL A 84 -5.70 7.00 -9.35
CA VAL A 84 -4.73 6.27 -10.18
C VAL A 84 -5.15 4.82 -10.40
N ILE A 85 -5.74 4.18 -9.38
CA ILE A 85 -6.25 2.82 -9.49
C ILE A 85 -7.50 2.81 -10.40
N ILE A 86 -8.43 3.76 -10.23
CA ILE A 86 -9.62 3.91 -11.12
C ILE A 86 -9.18 4.08 -12.57
N LEU A 87 -8.17 4.91 -12.82
CA LEU A 87 -7.66 5.21 -14.15
C LEU A 87 -6.95 4.01 -14.79
N ARG A 88 -6.60 2.97 -14.03
CA ARG A 88 -5.77 1.84 -14.49
C ARG A 88 -4.48 2.33 -15.14
N PHE A 89 -3.69 3.12 -14.41
CA PHE A 89 -2.48 3.76 -14.95
C PHE A 89 -1.51 2.79 -15.66
N GLY A 90 -1.40 1.54 -15.20
CA GLY A 90 -0.60 0.50 -15.86
C GLY A 90 -1.08 0.16 -17.28
N ALA A 91 -2.37 -0.13 -17.46
CA ALA A 91 -2.95 -0.40 -18.77
C ALA A 91 -2.92 0.84 -19.68
N LEU A 92 -3.24 2.01 -19.12
CA LEU A 92 -3.32 3.27 -19.87
C LEU A 92 -1.93 3.72 -20.37
N SER A 93 -0.90 3.60 -19.54
CA SER A 93 0.48 3.89 -19.93
C SER A 93 0.99 2.94 -21.00
N ARG A 94 0.67 1.64 -20.92
CA ARG A 94 1.01 0.65 -21.97
C ARG A 94 0.34 0.99 -23.29
N MET A 95 -0.96 1.32 -23.27
CA MET A 95 -1.70 1.72 -24.46
C MET A 95 -1.12 2.99 -25.09
N LEU A 96 -0.81 4.00 -24.28
CA LEU A 96 -0.22 5.26 -24.75
C LEU A 96 1.17 5.03 -25.35
N PHE A 97 2.01 4.24 -24.68
CA PHE A 97 3.35 3.89 -25.15
C PHE A 97 3.30 3.16 -26.49
N LEU A 98 2.42 2.16 -26.63
CA LEU A 98 2.25 1.42 -27.89
C LEU A 98 1.78 2.35 -29.02
N LYS A 99 0.81 3.23 -28.75
CA LYS A 99 0.29 4.18 -29.74
C LYS A 99 1.32 5.24 -30.15
N ALA A 100 2.18 5.65 -29.22
CA ALA A 100 3.23 6.63 -29.48
C ALA A 100 4.42 6.02 -30.25
N CYS A 101 4.88 4.82 -29.87
CA CYS A 101 6.05 4.18 -30.48
C CYS A 101 5.75 3.41 -31.77
N PHE A 102 4.53 2.87 -31.95
CA PHE A 102 4.20 1.97 -33.08
C PHE A 102 3.10 2.54 -34.00
N ARG A 103 3.06 3.87 -34.16
CA ARG A 103 2.03 4.65 -34.88
C ARG A 103 1.73 4.18 -36.32
N GLU A 104 2.64 3.44 -36.96
CA GLU A 104 2.51 2.98 -38.36
C GLU A 104 2.13 1.50 -38.54
N ARG A 105 2.14 0.69 -37.48
CA ARG A 105 1.71 -0.72 -37.56
C ARG A 105 0.22 -0.83 -37.27
N LYS A 106 -0.56 -1.37 -38.22
CA LYS A 106 -1.91 -1.87 -37.91
C LYS A 106 -1.75 -2.98 -36.86
N MET A 107 -2.10 -2.68 -35.60
CA MET A 107 -2.07 -3.70 -34.55
C MET A 107 -2.96 -4.86 -34.95
N THR A 108 -2.44 -6.08 -34.78
CA THR A 108 -3.24 -7.29 -35.00
C THR A 108 -4.27 -7.39 -33.87
N GLN A 109 -5.46 -7.96 -34.11
CA GLN A 109 -6.47 -8.12 -33.06
C GLN A 109 -5.92 -8.78 -31.79
N ARG A 110 -5.03 -9.77 -31.93
CA ARG A 110 -4.32 -10.39 -30.78
C ARG A 110 -3.49 -9.40 -29.95
N GLU A 111 -2.79 -8.48 -30.60
CA GLU A 111 -2.00 -7.47 -29.88
C GLU A 111 -2.91 -6.48 -29.16
N LEU A 112 -4.07 -6.17 -29.76
CA LEU A 112 -5.07 -5.31 -29.14
C LEU A 112 -5.69 -5.98 -27.90
N ASP A 113 -6.01 -7.27 -27.99
CA ASP A 113 -6.54 -8.06 -26.88
C ASP A 113 -5.53 -8.20 -25.73
N GLU A 114 -4.23 -8.26 -26.04
CA GLU A 114 -3.17 -8.27 -25.00
C GLU A 114 -3.06 -6.93 -24.25
N VAL A 115 -3.36 -5.80 -24.90
CA VAL A 115 -3.40 -4.47 -24.25
C VAL A 115 -4.64 -4.34 -23.38
N TYR A 116 -5.78 -4.83 -23.85
CA TYR A 116 -7.05 -4.81 -23.11
C TYR A 116 -7.19 -5.97 -22.12
N ARG A 117 -6.17 -6.84 -22.02
CA ARG A 117 -6.20 -8.00 -21.14
C ARG A 117 -6.52 -7.57 -19.72
N GLU A 118 -7.44 -8.31 -19.13
CA GLU A 118 -7.85 -8.14 -17.75
C GLU A 118 -6.64 -8.36 -16.81
N GLU A 119 -6.61 -7.58 -15.73
CA GLU A 119 -5.51 -7.61 -14.78
C GLU A 119 -5.87 -8.52 -13.60
N ASN A 120 -4.88 -9.23 -13.07
CA ASN A 120 -5.08 -10.04 -11.87
C ASN A 120 -5.02 -9.17 -10.62
N LEU A 121 -5.90 -9.41 -9.65
CA LEU A 121 -5.80 -8.76 -8.36
C LEU A 121 -4.60 -9.31 -7.56
N LEU A 122 -3.60 -8.46 -7.32
CA LEU A 122 -2.40 -8.81 -6.57
C LEU A 122 -2.64 -8.65 -5.06
N TYR A 123 -3.28 -9.65 -4.47
CA TYR A 123 -3.61 -9.69 -3.04
C TYR A 123 -2.41 -9.36 -2.12
N GLY A 124 -1.22 -9.87 -2.44
CA GLY A 124 -0.01 -9.63 -1.65
C GLY A 124 0.49 -8.18 -1.64
N TRP A 125 0.04 -7.34 -2.57
CA TRP A 125 0.40 -5.92 -2.62
C TRP A 125 -0.72 -5.06 -2.05
N GLU A 126 -1.96 -5.30 -2.48
CA GLU A 126 -3.11 -4.49 -2.09
C GLU A 126 -3.43 -4.63 -0.59
N TYR A 127 -3.47 -5.86 -0.05
CA TYR A 127 -3.83 -6.07 1.36
C TYR A 127 -2.90 -5.36 2.34
N PRO A 128 -1.57 -5.49 2.25
CA PRO A 128 -0.66 -4.80 3.16
C PRO A 128 -0.80 -3.28 3.13
N THR A 129 -1.05 -2.68 1.94
CA THR A 129 -1.22 -1.23 1.84
C THR A 129 -2.47 -0.75 2.59
N GLN A 130 -3.56 -1.51 2.55
CA GLN A 130 -4.78 -1.20 3.29
C GLN A 130 -4.59 -1.43 4.80
N LEU A 131 -3.96 -2.55 5.17
CA LEU A 131 -3.63 -2.88 6.56
C LEU A 131 -2.76 -1.80 7.21
N LEU A 132 -1.78 -1.28 6.47
CA LEU A 132 -0.93 -0.21 6.96
C LEU A 132 -1.72 1.06 7.30
N VAL A 133 -2.69 1.44 6.47
CA VAL A 133 -3.57 2.58 6.75
C VAL A 133 -4.39 2.33 8.02
N ILE A 134 -4.89 1.11 8.21
CA ILE A 134 -5.60 0.72 9.43
C ILE A 134 -4.71 0.88 10.66
N VAL A 135 -3.48 0.33 10.62
CA VAL A 135 -2.52 0.42 11.73
C VAL A 135 -2.19 1.88 12.05
N ILE A 136 -1.94 2.73 11.04
CA ILE A 136 -1.69 4.16 11.24
C ILE A 136 -2.90 4.84 11.90
N CYS A 137 -4.11 4.55 11.44
CA CYS A 137 -5.32 5.15 12.00
C CYS A 137 -5.49 4.78 13.48
N PHE A 138 -5.32 3.50 13.85
CA PHE A 138 -5.49 3.07 15.23
C PHE A 138 -4.35 3.51 16.16
N THR A 139 -3.09 3.45 15.71
CA THR A 139 -1.93 3.88 16.51
C THR A 139 -1.99 5.37 16.85
N TYR A 140 -2.42 6.21 15.90
CA TYR A 140 -2.49 7.66 16.09
C TYR A 140 -3.86 8.18 16.52
N ALA A 141 -4.90 7.33 16.60
CA ALA A 141 -6.23 7.72 17.08
C ALA A 141 -6.20 8.34 18.49
N VAL A 142 -5.32 7.83 19.36
CA VAL A 142 -5.16 8.32 20.74
C VAL A 142 -4.48 9.69 20.77
N ILE A 143 -3.55 9.95 19.86
CA ILE A 143 -2.77 11.20 19.82
C ILE A 143 -3.57 12.30 19.11
N SER A 144 -4.21 11.99 17.98
CA SER A 144 -4.99 12.94 17.21
C SER A 144 -6.26 12.28 16.66
N PRO A 145 -7.43 12.52 17.28
CA PRO A 145 -8.67 11.85 16.89
C PRO A 145 -9.15 12.24 15.48
N ILE A 146 -8.62 13.33 14.90
CA ILE A 146 -8.95 13.77 13.55
C ILE A 146 -8.46 12.80 12.47
N ILE A 147 -7.52 11.89 12.79
CA ILE A 147 -7.07 10.88 11.85
C ILE A 147 -8.17 9.85 11.53
N LEU A 148 -9.09 9.60 12.49
CA LEU A 148 -10.19 8.64 12.32
C LEU A 148 -11.18 9.03 11.21
N PRO A 149 -11.75 10.26 11.18
CA PRO A 149 -12.65 10.64 10.09
C PRO A 149 -11.94 10.67 8.73
N VAL A 150 -10.66 11.04 8.68
CA VAL A 150 -9.86 10.99 7.44
C VAL A 150 -9.64 9.54 6.99
N GLY A 151 -9.32 8.64 7.92
CA GLY A 151 -9.20 7.21 7.65
C GLY A 151 -10.53 6.58 7.19
N ALA A 152 -11.64 6.95 7.82
CA ALA A 152 -12.97 6.50 7.43
C ALA A 152 -13.33 6.95 6.01
N LEU A 153 -13.00 8.20 5.64
CA LEU A 153 -13.16 8.71 4.28
C LEU A 153 -12.32 7.90 3.27
N TYR A 154 -11.08 7.56 3.65
CA TYR A 154 -10.24 6.69 2.83
C TYR A 154 -10.85 5.32 2.59
N PHE A 155 -11.30 4.62 3.64
CA PHE A 155 -11.91 3.29 3.50
C PHE A 155 -13.23 3.34 2.72
N PHE A 156 -14.02 4.40 2.88
CA PHE A 156 -15.23 4.61 2.09
C PHE A 156 -14.91 4.76 0.60
N GLY A 157 -13.92 5.59 0.26
CA GLY A 157 -13.44 5.73 -1.12
C GLY A 157 -12.86 4.43 -1.68
N ALA A 158 -12.02 3.75 -0.91
CA ALA A 158 -11.43 2.47 -1.27
C ALA A 158 -12.52 1.43 -1.56
N LEU A 159 -13.55 1.32 -0.70
CA LEU A 159 -14.66 0.40 -0.89
C LEU A 159 -15.37 0.63 -2.24
N MET A 160 -15.64 1.89 -2.59
CA MET A 160 -16.27 2.20 -3.88
C MET A 160 -15.39 1.84 -5.07
N VAL A 161 -14.09 2.16 -5.00
CA VAL A 161 -13.14 1.94 -6.08
C VAL A 161 -12.88 0.45 -6.31
N TYR A 162 -12.48 -0.28 -5.26
CA TYR A 162 -12.18 -1.70 -5.38
C TYR A 162 -13.44 -2.50 -5.71
N LYS A 163 -14.62 -2.14 -5.20
CA LYS A 163 -15.88 -2.80 -5.59
C LYS A 163 -16.12 -2.69 -7.11
N LYS A 164 -15.92 -1.52 -7.70
CA LYS A 164 -16.08 -1.35 -9.15
C LYS A 164 -15.02 -2.12 -9.93
N GLN A 165 -13.77 -2.11 -9.49
CA GLN A 165 -12.71 -2.80 -10.22
C GLN A 165 -12.82 -4.32 -10.13
N VAL A 166 -13.19 -4.86 -8.97
CA VAL A 166 -13.42 -6.31 -8.81
C VAL A 166 -14.57 -6.78 -9.72
N LEU A 167 -15.59 -5.94 -9.94
CA LEU A 167 -16.72 -6.31 -10.79
C LEU A 167 -16.43 -6.22 -12.30
N TYR A 168 -15.64 -5.23 -12.74
CA TYR A 168 -15.50 -4.89 -14.17
C TYR A 168 -14.10 -5.08 -14.76
N VAL A 169 -13.06 -5.22 -13.95
CA VAL A 169 -11.66 -5.14 -14.39
C VAL A 169 -10.84 -6.34 -13.99
N TYR A 170 -10.98 -6.79 -12.73
CA TYR A 170 -10.12 -7.83 -12.20
C TYR A 170 -10.65 -9.22 -12.51
N THR A 171 -9.78 -10.10 -12.99
CA THR A 171 -10.04 -11.53 -13.08
C THR A 171 -9.33 -12.28 -11.96
N GLN A 172 -10.02 -13.25 -11.38
CA GLN A 172 -9.45 -14.12 -10.34
C GLN A 172 -8.60 -15.21 -11.01
N SER A 173 -7.29 -15.21 -10.78
CA SER A 173 -6.40 -16.25 -11.30
C SER A 173 -6.38 -17.51 -10.43
N TYR A 174 -6.84 -17.40 -9.19
CA TYR A 174 -6.89 -18.49 -8.23
C TYR A 174 -8.00 -18.25 -7.21
N GLU A 175 -8.55 -19.33 -6.68
CA GLU A 175 -9.53 -19.30 -5.58
C GLU A 175 -8.87 -19.79 -4.30
N SER A 176 -8.93 -18.95 -3.25
CA SER A 176 -8.28 -19.21 -1.95
C SER A 176 -9.28 -19.52 -0.83
N GLY A 177 -10.58 -19.46 -1.11
CA GLY A 177 -11.64 -19.69 -0.11
C GLY A 177 -11.61 -18.74 1.09
N GLY A 178 -10.99 -17.55 0.98
CA GLY A 178 -10.88 -16.59 2.08
C GLY A 178 -9.77 -16.87 3.09
N SER A 179 -8.85 -17.79 2.81
CA SER A 179 -7.75 -18.15 3.74
C SER A 179 -6.82 -17.00 4.15
N LEU A 180 -6.82 -15.88 3.41
CA LEU A 180 -6.04 -14.67 3.72
C LEU A 180 -6.68 -13.80 4.83
N PHE A 181 -7.99 -13.96 5.08
CA PHE A 181 -8.72 -13.11 6.02
C PHE A 181 -8.27 -13.26 7.48
N PRO A 182 -8.11 -14.48 8.04
CA PRO A 182 -7.61 -14.64 9.41
C PRO A 182 -6.24 -13.98 9.60
N THR A 183 -5.35 -14.17 8.63
CA THR A 183 -4.01 -13.59 8.66
C THR A 183 -3.99 -12.07 8.51
N ALA A 184 -5.04 -11.47 7.95
CA ALA A 184 -5.23 -10.02 7.92
C ALA A 184 -5.75 -9.50 9.26
N CYS A 185 -6.68 -10.22 9.90
CA CYS A 185 -7.16 -9.91 11.24
C CYS A 185 -6.04 -9.95 12.29
N ASP A 186 -5.23 -11.00 12.30
CA ASP A 186 -4.10 -11.14 13.24
C ASP A 186 -3.13 -9.96 13.12
N ARG A 187 -2.79 -9.55 11.89
CA ARG A 187 -1.91 -8.40 11.63
C ARG A 187 -2.53 -7.07 12.02
N THR A 188 -3.86 -6.94 11.92
CA THR A 188 -4.55 -5.72 12.34
C THR A 188 -4.55 -5.57 13.85
N ILE A 189 -4.67 -6.67 14.58
CA ILE A 189 -4.75 -6.69 16.05
C ILE A 189 -3.36 -6.51 16.68
N PHE A 190 -2.38 -7.27 16.20
CA PHE A 190 -1.04 -7.30 16.81
C PHE A 190 -0.08 -6.26 16.22
N GLY A 191 -0.34 -5.79 15.00
CA GLY A 191 0.59 -4.95 14.26
C GLY A 191 1.78 -5.71 13.69
#